data_AF-A0A4R7JM66-F1
#
_entry.id   AF-A0A4R7JM66-F1
#
_cell.length_a   1.000
_cell.length_b   1.000
_cell.length_c   1.000
_cell.angle_alpha   90.00
_cell.angle_beta   90.00
_cell.angle_gamma   90.00
#
_symmetry.space_group_name_H-M   'P 1'
#
loop_
_entity.id
_entity.type
_entity.pdbx_description
1 polymer ?
#
loop_
_entity_poly.entity_id
_entity_poly.type
_entity_poly.pdbx_seq_one_letter_code
_entity_poly.pdbx_strand_id
1 'polypeptide(L)'
;MPAAETPDETVAALGGRPADAAVETIHREMTAFARRARASAGRMHPELSLVSYTLLGDLEERGGRRATDLAAHYALDKSTVSRQVSALERAGLIERRGDPDDHRVQVLHLTEAGRRILGQVTESRRAAFRERLADWREEDLLRFAAYLERYNAWPGAPRGEDEDRARPRDTYG
;
A
#
# COMPACT_ATOMS: atom_id res chain seq x y z
N MET A 1 41.88 -26.90 35.25
CA MET A 1 40.76 -27.77 35.68
C MET A 1 40.58 -27.51 37.17
N PRO A 2 39.47 -26.93 37.65
CA PRO A 2 38.11 -27.47 37.44
C PRO A 2 36.99 -26.45 37.09
N ALA A 3 35.89 -27.07 36.64
CA ALA A 3 34.47 -26.71 36.67
C ALA A 3 33.97 -25.37 36.09
N ALA A 4 33.28 -25.53 34.95
CA ALA A 4 32.25 -24.66 34.43
C ALA A 4 31.07 -24.53 35.41
N GLU A 5 30.67 -23.28 35.66
CA GLU A 5 29.31 -22.94 36.09
C GLU A 5 28.74 -21.98 35.03
N THR A 6 27.67 -22.42 34.40
CA THR A 6 26.77 -21.62 33.56
C THR A 6 25.36 -21.79 34.13
N PRO A 7 24.43 -20.88 33.86
CA PRO A 7 24.32 -19.54 34.40
C PRO A 7 23.01 -19.43 35.22
N ASP A 8 23.02 -18.58 36.24
CA ASP A 8 21.86 -18.33 37.11
C ASP A 8 20.63 -17.86 36.30
N GLU A 9 19.55 -18.63 36.42
CA GLU A 9 18.25 -18.57 35.77
C GLU A 9 17.38 -17.38 36.23
N THR A 10 17.98 -16.28 36.67
CA THR A 10 17.27 -15.23 37.42
C THR A 10 17.21 -13.90 36.66
N VAL A 11 16.78 -13.93 35.39
CA VAL A 11 16.18 -12.75 34.71
C VAL A 11 14.98 -13.16 33.83
N ALA A 12 14.20 -14.13 34.27
CA ALA A 12 13.03 -14.66 33.55
C ALA A 12 11.71 -13.88 33.77
N ALA A 13 11.70 -12.64 34.29
CA ALA A 13 10.47 -12.12 34.92
C ALA A 13 9.88 -10.77 34.44
N LEU A 14 10.38 -10.09 33.39
CA LEU A 14 9.73 -8.84 32.92
C LEU A 14 9.72 -8.58 31.38
N GLY A 15 10.07 -9.56 30.53
CA GLY A 15 10.15 -9.36 29.09
C GLY A 15 9.10 -10.16 28.33
N GLY A 16 8.19 -9.50 27.59
CA GLY A 16 7.46 -10.17 26.50
C GLY A 16 8.46 -10.93 25.62
N ARG A 17 8.08 -12.10 25.11
CA ARG A 17 9.01 -12.99 24.40
C ARG A 17 9.74 -12.17 23.33
N PRO A 18 11.01 -12.46 22.99
CA PRO A 18 11.75 -11.72 21.97
C PRO A 18 10.97 -11.52 20.65
N ALA A 19 10.08 -12.47 20.32
CA ALA A 19 9.13 -12.37 19.22
C ALA A 19 8.10 -11.23 19.38
N ASP A 20 7.52 -11.05 20.57
CA ASP A 20 6.53 -10.02 20.84
C ASP A 20 7.19 -8.61 20.75
N ALA A 21 8.42 -8.47 21.26
CA ALA A 21 9.20 -7.24 21.12
C ALA A 21 9.59 -6.93 19.65
N ALA A 22 9.85 -7.97 18.85
CA ALA A 22 10.09 -7.83 17.42
C ALA A 22 8.81 -7.37 16.67
N VAL A 23 7.64 -7.91 17.02
CA VAL A 23 6.35 -7.49 16.46
C VAL A 23 6.07 -6.01 16.74
N GLU A 24 6.29 -5.56 17.98
CA GLU A 24 6.13 -4.13 18.34
C GLU A 24 7.09 -3.23 17.57
N THR A 25 8.33 -3.69 17.38
CA THR A 25 9.31 -2.97 16.56
C THR A 25 8.86 -2.89 15.10
N ILE A 26 8.39 -4.00 14.52
CA ILE A 26 7.86 -4.01 13.15
C ILE A 26 6.69 -3.03 13.02
N HIS A 27 5.72 -3.04 13.94
CA HIS A 27 4.57 -2.14 13.90
C HIS A 27 4.97 -0.66 13.94
N ARG A 28 5.91 -0.30 14.83
CA ARG A 28 6.47 1.05 14.91
C ARG A 28 7.18 1.46 13.62
N GLU A 29 8.02 0.58 13.07
CA GLU A 29 8.76 0.87 11.84
C GLU A 29 7.85 0.94 10.60
N MET A 30 6.78 0.15 10.55
CA MET A 30 5.75 0.23 9.50
C MET A 30 5.02 1.59 9.54
N THR A 31 4.75 2.11 10.74
CA THR A 31 4.18 3.46 10.91
C THR A 31 5.15 4.53 10.40
N ALA A 32 6.42 4.43 10.77
CA ALA A 32 7.45 5.35 10.31
C ALA A 32 7.64 5.29 8.78
N PHE A 33 7.59 4.08 8.22
CA PHE A 33 7.64 3.83 6.78
C PHE A 33 6.47 4.51 6.05
N ALA A 34 5.23 4.29 6.50
CA ALA A 34 4.04 4.90 5.90
C ALA A 34 4.09 6.45 5.94
N ARG A 35 4.54 7.02 7.06
CA ARG A 35 4.72 8.48 7.19
C ARG A 35 5.73 9.02 6.18
N ARG A 36 6.88 8.34 6.03
CA ARG A 36 7.91 8.72 5.04
C ARG A 36 7.39 8.59 3.61
N ALA A 37 6.66 7.52 3.29
CA ALA A 37 6.05 7.32 1.98
C ALA A 37 5.11 8.48 1.62
N ARG A 38 4.22 8.88 2.54
CA ARG A 38 3.32 10.03 2.35
C ARG A 38 4.08 11.35 2.14
N ALA A 39 5.09 11.62 2.97
CA ALA A 39 5.90 12.83 2.86
C ALA A 39 6.67 12.89 1.52
N SER A 40 7.15 11.75 1.02
CA SER A 40 7.85 11.68 -0.27
C SER A 40 6.92 11.91 -1.46
N ALA A 41 5.70 11.37 -1.42
CA ALA A 41 4.70 11.54 -2.48
C ALA A 41 4.33 13.02 -2.66
N GLY A 42 4.05 13.72 -1.56
CA GLY A 42 3.66 15.14 -1.59
C GLY A 42 4.75 16.11 -2.08
N ARG A 43 6.02 15.69 -2.13
CA ARG A 43 7.13 16.52 -2.66
C ARG A 43 7.30 16.42 -4.17
N MET A 44 6.76 15.39 -4.81
CA MET A 44 7.05 15.11 -6.23
C MET A 44 6.02 15.74 -7.18
N HIS A 45 4.75 15.84 -6.78
CA HIS A 45 3.75 16.64 -7.49
C HIS A 45 2.61 17.01 -6.54
N PRO A 46 2.06 18.24 -6.57
CA PRO A 46 0.99 18.68 -5.67
C PRO A 46 -0.26 17.79 -5.72
N GLU A 47 -0.54 17.19 -6.88
CA GLU A 47 -1.68 16.28 -7.09
C GLU A 47 -1.34 14.78 -6.95
N LEU A 48 -0.07 14.40 -6.75
CA LEU A 48 0.34 13.00 -6.53
C LEU A 48 0.41 12.67 -5.05
N SER A 49 -0.77 12.58 -4.42
CA SER A 49 -0.89 11.91 -3.13
C SER A 49 -0.41 10.46 -3.22
N LEU A 50 -0.10 9.82 -2.09
CA LEU A 50 0.24 8.38 -2.08
C LEU A 50 -0.85 7.53 -2.75
N VAL A 51 -2.12 7.92 -2.54
CA VAL A 51 -3.28 7.28 -3.16
C VAL A 51 -3.28 7.49 -4.68
N SER A 52 -3.07 8.71 -5.15
CA SER A 52 -2.99 9.01 -6.58
C SER A 52 -1.90 8.19 -7.27
N TYR A 53 -0.72 8.10 -6.64
CA TYR A 53 0.38 7.28 -7.15
C TYR A 53 0.02 5.79 -7.23
N THR A 54 -0.60 5.23 -6.20
CA THR A 54 -1.01 3.81 -6.22
C THR A 54 -2.05 3.55 -7.29
N LEU A 55 -3.01 4.48 -7.49
CA LEU A 55 -4.01 4.37 -8.56
C LEU A 55 -3.34 4.38 -9.95
N LEU A 56 -2.39 5.29 -10.20
CA LEU A 56 -1.69 5.34 -11.48
C LEU A 56 -0.87 4.06 -11.73
N GLY A 57 -0.17 3.56 -10.72
CA GLY A 57 0.61 2.31 -10.83
C GLY A 57 -0.25 1.10 -11.20
N ASP A 58 -1.44 0.99 -10.61
CA ASP A 58 -2.35 -0.10 -10.94
C ASP A 58 -3.02 0.02 -12.31
N LEU A 59 -3.27 1.24 -12.78
CA LEU A 59 -3.69 1.48 -14.16
C LEU A 59 -2.60 1.12 -15.17
N GLU A 60 -1.32 1.33 -14.84
CA GLU A 60 -0.19 0.89 -15.66
C GLU A 60 -0.11 -0.63 -15.75
N GLU A 61 -0.16 -1.31 -14.60
CA GLU A 61 -0.03 -2.76 -14.51
C GLU A 61 -1.17 -3.51 -15.21
N ARG A 62 -2.39 -2.98 -15.12
CA ARG A 62 -3.60 -3.66 -15.63
C ARG A 62 -4.07 -3.16 -17.00
N GLY A 63 -3.45 -2.11 -17.55
CA GLY A 63 -3.83 -1.51 -18.83
C GLY A 63 -5.14 -0.70 -18.82
N GLY A 64 -5.80 -0.59 -17.67
CA GLY A 64 -7.01 0.20 -17.43
C GLY A 64 -7.96 -0.49 -16.45
N ARG A 65 -8.66 0.30 -15.61
CA ARG A 65 -9.63 -0.24 -14.63
C ARG A 65 -10.83 0.69 -14.41
N ARG A 66 -11.94 0.10 -13.97
CA ARG A 66 -13.12 0.84 -13.52
C ARG A 66 -12.82 1.49 -12.16
N ALA A 67 -13.38 2.68 -11.93
CA ALA A 67 -13.22 3.37 -10.65
C ALA A 67 -13.77 2.57 -9.44
N THR A 68 -14.80 1.74 -9.68
CA THR A 68 -15.37 0.83 -8.67
C THR A 68 -14.39 -0.24 -8.24
N ASP A 69 -13.62 -0.77 -9.17
CA ASP A 69 -12.68 -1.86 -8.91
C ASP A 69 -11.45 -1.34 -8.17
N LEU A 70 -11.03 -0.11 -8.48
CA LEU A 70 -10.01 0.61 -7.74
C LEU A 70 -10.44 0.86 -6.28
N ALA A 71 -11.69 1.28 -6.05
CA ALA A 71 -12.23 1.47 -4.71
C ALA A 71 -12.23 0.17 -3.88
N ALA A 72 -12.69 -0.93 -4.49
CA ALA A 72 -12.74 -2.24 -3.84
C ALA A 72 -11.34 -2.79 -3.52
N HIS A 73 -10.39 -2.59 -4.44
CA HIS A 73 -9.02 -3.08 -4.30
C HIS A 73 -8.23 -2.34 -3.22
N TYR A 74 -8.35 -1.02 -3.15
CA TYR A 74 -7.63 -0.19 -2.18
C TYR A 74 -8.37 0.03 -0.85
N ALA A 75 -9.55 -0.59 -0.68
CA ALA A 75 -10.44 -0.37 0.46
C ALA A 75 -10.70 1.13 0.72
N LEU A 76 -10.88 1.90 -0.37
CA LEU A 76 -11.11 3.33 -0.32
C LEU A 76 -12.59 3.63 -0.54
N ASP A 77 -13.10 4.64 0.16
CA ASP A 77 -14.45 5.15 -0.08
C ASP A 77 -14.61 5.64 -1.51
N LYS A 78 -15.79 5.38 -2.10
CA LYS A 78 -16.16 5.82 -3.45
C LYS A 78 -15.99 7.33 -3.63
N SER A 79 -16.27 8.13 -2.59
CA SER A 79 -16.10 9.59 -2.60
C SER A 79 -14.62 10.00 -2.67
N THR A 80 -13.73 9.26 -2.01
CA THR A 80 -12.29 9.48 -2.05
C THR A 80 -11.73 9.14 -3.42
N VAL A 81 -12.07 7.96 -3.96
CA VAL A 81 -11.63 7.57 -5.31
C VAL A 81 -12.13 8.55 -6.35
N SER A 82 -13.41 8.94 -6.32
CA SER A 82 -13.99 9.91 -7.26
C SER A 82 -13.25 11.26 -7.25
N ARG A 83 -12.90 11.77 -6.05
CA ARG A 83 -12.10 13.00 -5.91
C ARG A 83 -10.70 12.86 -6.51
N GLN A 84 -10.02 11.75 -6.25
CA GLN A 84 -8.66 11.52 -6.78
C GLN A 84 -8.68 11.33 -8.30
N VAL A 85 -9.63 10.57 -8.82
CA VAL A 85 -9.83 10.38 -10.27
C VAL A 85 -10.10 11.72 -10.94
N SER A 86 -11.02 12.52 -10.39
CA SER A 86 -11.32 13.85 -10.95
C SER A 86 -10.11 14.79 -10.92
N ALA A 87 -9.26 14.71 -9.90
CA ALA A 87 -8.02 15.49 -9.85
C ALA A 87 -7.02 15.04 -10.92
N LEU A 88 -6.75 13.74 -11.01
CA LEU A 88 -5.85 13.16 -12.01
C LEU A 88 -6.31 13.43 -13.45
N GLU A 89 -7.61 13.43 -13.69
CA GLU A 89 -8.21 13.75 -14.99
C GLU A 89 -8.05 15.23 -15.34
N ARG A 90 -8.32 16.14 -14.38
CA ARG A 90 -8.03 17.59 -14.56
C ARG A 90 -6.55 17.86 -14.80
N ALA A 91 -5.66 17.09 -14.18
CA ALA A 91 -4.22 17.16 -14.38
C ALA A 91 -3.76 16.53 -15.71
N GLY A 92 -4.67 15.92 -16.49
CA GLY A 92 -4.36 15.27 -17.77
C GLY A 92 -3.54 14.00 -17.65
N LEU A 93 -3.50 13.38 -16.46
CA LEU A 93 -2.71 12.17 -16.18
C LEU A 93 -3.48 10.89 -16.49
N ILE A 94 -4.81 10.95 -16.42
CA ILE A 94 -5.70 9.86 -16.80
C ILE A 94 -6.78 10.37 -17.74
N GLU A 95 -7.39 9.44 -18.46
CA GLU A 95 -8.57 9.69 -19.28
C GLU A 95 -9.61 8.59 -19.08
N ARG A 96 -10.88 8.95 -19.30
CA ARG A 96 -12.00 8.01 -19.29
C ARG A 96 -12.29 7.58 -20.71
N ARG A 97 -12.30 6.27 -20.92
CA ARG A 97 -12.74 5.66 -22.18
C ARG A 97 -13.98 4.83 -21.89
N GLY A 98 -14.92 4.81 -22.84
CA GLY A 98 -16.07 3.90 -22.75
C GLY A 98 -15.57 2.46 -22.80
N ASP A 99 -16.16 1.60 -21.97
CA ASP A 99 -15.92 0.17 -22.07
C ASP A 99 -16.47 -0.33 -23.43
N PRO A 100 -15.67 -1.07 -24.23
CA PRO A 100 -16.13 -1.59 -25.52
C PRO A 100 -17.37 -2.48 -25.40
N ASP A 101 -17.53 -3.16 -24.27
CA ASP A 101 -18.60 -4.14 -24.02
C ASP A 101 -19.80 -3.50 -23.32
N ASP A 102 -19.61 -2.39 -22.60
CA ASP A 102 -20.68 -1.63 -21.96
C ASP A 102 -20.40 -0.12 -21.93
N HIS A 103 -20.97 0.61 -22.89
CA HIS A 103 -20.88 2.07 -22.99
C HIS A 103 -21.38 2.84 -21.75
N ARG A 104 -22.09 2.19 -20.81
CA ARG A 104 -22.49 2.78 -19.52
C ARG A 104 -21.36 2.74 -18.49
N VAL A 105 -20.31 1.96 -18.74
CA VAL A 105 -19.13 1.83 -17.90
C VAL A 105 -18.01 2.69 -18.49
N GLN A 106 -17.32 3.42 -17.60
CA GLN A 106 -16.11 4.14 -17.95
C GLN A 106 -14.90 3.46 -17.32
N VAL A 107 -13.92 3.16 -18.17
CA VAL A 107 -12.62 2.60 -17.81
C VAL A 107 -11.60 3.73 -17.79
N LEU A 108 -10.83 3.79 -16.73
CA LEU A 108 -9.75 4.75 -16.56
C LEU A 108 -8.50 4.21 -17.22
N HIS A 109 -7.81 5.05 -17.99
CA HIS A 109 -6.52 4.74 -18.61
C HIS A 109 -5.52 5.84 -18.30
N LEU A 110 -4.23 5.47 -18.22
CA LEU A 110 -3.15 6.45 -18.19
C LEU A 110 -3.03 7.15 -19.55
N THR A 111 -2.88 8.46 -19.50
CA THR A 111 -2.41 9.22 -20.67
C THR A 111 -0.89 9.05 -20.81
N GLU A 112 -0.34 9.51 -21.92
CA GLU A 112 1.12 9.55 -22.11
C GLU A 112 1.82 10.45 -21.07
N ALA A 113 1.17 11.55 -20.66
CA ALA A 113 1.66 12.39 -19.58
C ALA A 113 1.63 11.66 -18.23
N GLY A 114 0.56 10.90 -17.96
CA GLY A 114 0.42 10.06 -16.77
C GLY A 114 1.52 9.02 -16.65
N ARG A 115 1.79 8.27 -17.72
CA ARG A 115 2.90 7.29 -17.77
C ARG A 115 4.25 7.92 -17.49
N ARG A 116 4.55 9.05 -18.13
CA ARG A 116 5.83 9.75 -17.95
C ARG A 116 6.05 10.19 -16.50
N ILE A 117 5.02 10.80 -15.90
CA ILE A 117 5.08 11.26 -14.51
C ILE A 117 5.18 10.08 -13.54
N LEU A 118 4.41 9.01 -13.77
CA LEU A 118 4.52 7.78 -12.98
C LEU A 118 5.94 7.22 -13.03
N GLY A 119 6.54 7.11 -14.22
CA GLY A 119 7.92 6.65 -14.39
C GLY A 119 8.94 7.52 -13.64
N GLN A 120 8.82 8.85 -13.73
CA GLN A 120 9.70 9.78 -13.01
C GLN A 120 9.60 9.62 -11.48
N VAL A 121 8.38 9.49 -10.96
CA VAL A 121 8.15 9.29 -9.52
C VAL A 121 8.66 7.93 -9.07
N THR A 122 8.43 6.88 -9.85
CA THR A 122 8.93 5.53 -9.58
C THR A 122 10.45 5.50 -9.50
N GLU A 123 11.14 6.11 -10.48
CA GLU A 123 12.61 6.15 -10.46
C GLU A 123 13.14 6.99 -9.29
N SER A 124 12.53 8.14 -9.01
CA SER A 124 12.93 8.97 -7.86
C SER A 124 12.77 8.22 -6.53
N ARG A 125 11.67 7.47 -6.35
CA ARG A 125 11.47 6.61 -5.19
C ARG A 125 12.50 5.50 -5.13
N ARG A 126 12.79 4.84 -6.25
CA ARG A 126 13.79 3.78 -6.35
C ARG A 126 15.19 4.29 -6.00
N ALA A 127 15.58 5.46 -6.50
CA ALA A 127 16.83 6.13 -6.14
C ALA A 127 16.90 6.42 -4.63
N ALA A 128 15.82 6.94 -4.05
CA ALA A 128 15.76 7.19 -2.60
C ALA A 128 15.81 5.90 -1.75
N PHE A 129 15.33 4.76 -2.27
CA PHE A 129 15.52 3.46 -1.63
C PHE A 129 16.96 2.99 -1.73
N ARG A 130 17.58 3.08 -2.92
CA ARG A 130 18.99 2.73 -3.13
C ARG A 130 19.91 3.50 -2.19
N GLU A 131 19.72 4.80 -2.06
CA GLU A 131 20.52 5.65 -1.17
C GLU A 131 20.41 5.22 0.30
N ARG A 132 19.19 4.96 0.80
CA ARG A 132 18.97 4.54 2.20
C ARG A 132 19.54 3.17 2.52
N LEU A 133 19.66 2.34 1.50
CA LEU A 133 20.08 0.95 1.59
C LEU A 133 21.52 0.76 1.10
N ALA A 134 22.23 1.84 0.77
CA ALA A 134 23.56 1.81 0.16
C ALA A 134 24.59 1.11 1.05
N ASP A 135 24.49 1.30 2.38
CA ASP A 135 25.44 0.75 3.35
C ASP A 135 25.07 -0.66 3.84
N TRP A 136 23.97 -1.23 3.33
CA TRP A 136 23.56 -2.57 3.72
C TRP A 136 24.37 -3.63 2.99
N ARG A 137 24.69 -4.73 3.68
CA ARG A 137 25.27 -5.90 3.03
C ARG A 137 24.25 -6.51 2.06
N GLU A 138 24.74 -7.05 0.95
CA GLU A 138 23.89 -7.70 -0.06
C GLU A 138 22.97 -8.79 0.52
N GLU A 139 23.50 -9.60 1.45
CA GLU A 139 22.74 -10.63 2.14
C GLU A 139 21.54 -10.06 2.92
N ASP A 140 21.73 -8.92 3.60
CA ASP A 140 20.67 -8.26 4.36
C ASP A 140 19.62 -7.66 3.44
N LEU A 141 20.02 -7.13 2.27
CA LEU A 141 19.10 -6.64 1.24
C LEU A 141 18.22 -7.75 0.68
N LEU A 142 18.82 -8.89 0.32
CA LEU A 142 18.09 -10.06 -0.19
C LEU A 142 17.13 -10.60 0.86
N ARG A 143 17.57 -10.70 2.11
CA ARG A 143 16.74 -11.16 3.23
C ARG A 143 15.57 -10.21 3.49
N PHE A 144 15.82 -8.90 3.48
CA PHE A 144 14.79 -7.90 3.68
C PHE A 144 13.73 -7.92 2.56
N ALA A 145 14.16 -8.07 1.31
CA ALA A 145 13.25 -8.24 0.17
C ALA A 145 12.35 -9.47 0.35
N ALA A 146 12.94 -10.63 0.67
CA ALA A 146 12.19 -11.87 0.88
C ALA A 146 11.17 -11.76 2.05
N TYR A 147 11.52 -11.06 3.13
CA TYR A 147 10.58 -10.84 4.24
C TYR A 147 9.44 -9.88 3.87
N LEU A 148 9.71 -8.84 3.09
CA LEU A 148 8.65 -7.95 2.58
C LEU A 148 7.70 -8.67 1.63
N GLU A 149 8.21 -9.52 0.74
CA GLU A 149 7.38 -10.36 -0.13
C GLU A 149 6.51 -11.31 0.69
N ARG A 150 7.10 -12.02 1.65
CA ARG A 150 6.35 -12.91 2.56
C ARG A 150 5.29 -12.16 3.37
N TYR A 151 5.58 -10.96 3.83
CA TYR A 151 4.63 -10.11 4.55
C TYR A 151 3.46 -9.68 3.65
N ASN A 152 3.75 -9.24 2.42
CA ASN A 152 2.74 -8.77 1.47
C ASN A 152 1.93 -9.90 0.81
N ALA A 153 2.45 -11.13 0.79
CA ALA A 153 1.73 -12.31 0.32
C ALA A 153 0.56 -12.70 1.25
N TRP A 154 0.46 -12.09 2.44
CA TRP A 154 -0.68 -12.27 3.33
C TRP A 154 -1.96 -11.68 2.70
N PRO A 155 -2.98 -12.50 2.39
CA PRO A 155 -4.18 -12.04 1.65
C PRO A 155 -5.15 -11.19 2.49
N GLY A 156 -4.82 -10.87 3.73
CA GLY A 156 -5.72 -10.23 4.70
C GLY A 156 -6.64 -11.25 5.40
N ALA A 157 -7.31 -10.81 6.46
CA ALA A 157 -8.44 -11.58 7.02
C ALA A 157 -9.61 -11.57 6.01
N PRO A 158 -10.40 -12.66 5.89
CA PRO A 158 -11.63 -12.61 5.10
C PRO A 158 -12.51 -11.48 5.63
N ARG A 159 -12.85 -10.52 4.75
CA ARG A 159 -13.82 -9.48 5.06
C ARG A 159 -15.15 -10.18 5.31
N GLY A 160 -15.69 -10.04 6.52
CA GLY A 160 -17.05 -10.48 6.83
C GLY A 160 -18.02 -9.78 5.89
N GLU A 161 -18.48 -10.51 4.88
CA GLU A 161 -19.70 -10.18 4.14
C GLU A 161 -20.88 -10.40 5.10
N ASP A 162 -21.84 -9.47 5.07
CA ASP A 162 -23.21 -9.58 5.62
C ASP A 162 -23.45 -9.41 7.13
N GLU A 163 -23.27 -8.20 7.68
CA GLU A 163 -24.07 -7.75 8.85
C GLU A 163 -25.16 -6.72 8.50
N ASP A 164 -25.25 -6.23 7.25
CA ASP A 164 -26.31 -5.29 6.85
C ASP A 164 -27.50 -5.94 6.13
N ARG A 165 -27.58 -7.29 6.14
CA ARG A 165 -28.74 -8.05 5.64
C ARG A 165 -29.55 -8.67 6.78
N ALA A 166 -29.82 -7.89 7.83
CA ALA A 166 -30.80 -8.25 8.86
C ALA A 166 -31.42 -7.02 9.53
N ARG A 167 -32.03 -6.14 8.73
CA ARG A 167 -33.20 -5.40 9.20
C ARG A 167 -34.37 -5.66 8.25
N PRO A 168 -35.41 -6.38 8.68
CA PRO A 168 -36.67 -6.34 7.96
C PRO A 168 -37.14 -4.89 7.93
N ARG A 169 -37.44 -4.39 6.72
CA ARG A 169 -38.23 -3.18 6.55
C ARG A 169 -39.64 -3.51 7.00
N ASP A 170 -39.90 -3.37 8.29
CA ASP A 170 -41.28 -3.29 8.78
C ASP A 170 -41.90 -2.05 8.13
N THR A 171 -42.67 -2.33 7.09
CA THR A 171 -43.50 -1.37 6.36
C THR A 171 -44.92 -1.89 6.47
N TYR A 172 -45.60 -1.49 7.55
CA TYR A 172 -47.05 -1.53 7.76
C TYR A 172 -47.30 -0.56 8.93
N GLY A 173 -48.19 0.43 8.89
CA GLY A 173 -49.14 0.92 7.90
C GLY A 173 -49.68 2.27 8.39
#